data_AF-A0A916FYZ1-F1
#
_entry.id   AF-A0A916FYZ1-F1
#
_cell.length_a   1.000
_cell.length_b   1.000
_cell.length_c   1.000
_cell.angle_alpha   90.00
_cell.angle_beta   90.00
_cell.angle_gamma   90.00
#
_symmetry.space_group_name_H-M   'P 1'
#
loop_
_entity.id
_entity.type
_entity.pdbx_description
1 polymer ?
#
loop_
_entity_poly.entity_id
_entity_poly.type
_entity_poly.pdbx_seq_one_letter_code
_entity_poly.pdbx_strand_id
1 'polypeptide(L)'
;MLGSLKYFIITVSILIPLLVVVLFFLPKINSSNSFLHFLPLLNASINGITSLFLVLAVRAVKKGKKILHKKLMITALVLSVCFLLSYVLYHSTHESTKFGGEGVIKYIYYFILLTHILLSAVIIPLVLITFSRALAEKFDKHKKIARITFPLWLYVTISGVLVYLLISPYY
;
A
#
# COMPACT_ATOMS: atom_id res chain seq x y z
N MET A 1 -27.06 -1.18 9.13
CA MET A 1 -25.79 -0.44 8.93
C MET A 1 -24.53 -1.32 9.00
N LEU A 2 -24.41 -2.29 9.92
CA LEU A 2 -23.22 -3.16 10.01
C LEU A 2 -23.09 -4.19 8.87
N GLY A 3 -24.21 -4.64 8.29
CA GLY A 3 -24.23 -5.62 7.20
C GLY A 3 -23.63 -5.08 5.89
N SER A 4 -24.01 -3.87 5.48
CA SER A 4 -23.52 -3.24 4.25
C SER A 4 -22.00 -3.01 4.28
N LEU A 5 -21.46 -2.59 5.43
CA LEU A 5 -20.02 -2.39 5.59
C LEU A 5 -19.23 -3.70 5.52
N LYS A 6 -19.77 -4.81 6.02
CA LYS A 6 -19.14 -6.14 5.90
C LYS A 6 -18.98 -6.53 4.43
N TYR A 7 -20.04 -6.42 3.64
CA TYR A 7 -19.99 -6.75 2.21
C TYR A 7 -19.03 -5.84 1.46
N PHE A 8 -19.05 -4.53 1.75
CA PHE A 8 -18.08 -3.58 1.18
C PHE A 8 -16.63 -4.00 1.44
N ILE A 9 -16.28 -4.32 2.69
CA ILE A 9 -14.92 -4.75 3.05
C ILE A 9 -14.52 -6.01 2.27
N ILE A 10 -15.41 -7.00 2.21
CA ILE A 10 -15.15 -8.26 1.49
C ILE A 10 -14.92 -7.98 0.00
N THR A 11 -15.83 -7.24 -0.64
CA THR A 11 -15.74 -6.91 -2.06
C THR A 11 -14.44 -6.18 -2.38
N VAL A 12 -14.10 -5.13 -1.63
CA VAL A 12 -12.87 -4.35 -1.88
C VAL A 12 -11.61 -5.19 -1.63
N SER A 13 -11.61 -6.04 -0.59
CA SER A 13 -10.47 -6.89 -0.24
C SER A 13 -10.19 -8.00 -1.25
N ILE A 14 -11.18 -8.39 -2.05
CA ILE A 14 -11.02 -9.36 -3.14
C ILE A 14 -10.71 -8.62 -4.46
N LEU A 15 -11.46 -7.55 -4.74
CA LEU A 15 -11.39 -6.86 -6.02
C LEU A 15 -10.05 -6.16 -6.23
N ILE A 16 -9.46 -5.53 -5.21
CA ILE A 16 -8.18 -4.84 -5.37
C ILE A 16 -7.03 -5.82 -5.70
N PRO A 17 -6.77 -6.90 -4.93
CA PRO A 17 -5.74 -7.85 -5.30
C PRO A 17 -5.99 -8.50 -6.66
N LEU A 18 -7.24 -8.83 -6.98
CA LEU A 18 -7.60 -9.40 -8.27
C LEU A 18 -7.30 -8.42 -9.42
N LEU A 19 -7.67 -7.15 -9.26
CA LEU A 19 -7.33 -6.10 -10.22
C LEU A 19 -5.82 -6.02 -10.45
N VAL A 20 -5.03 -6.01 -9.37
CA VAL A 20 -3.56 -5.97 -9.47
C VAL A 20 -3.03 -7.17 -10.25
N VAL A 21 -3.52 -8.38 -9.99
CA VAL A 21 -3.13 -9.59 -10.73
C VAL A 21 -3.50 -9.47 -12.22
N VAL A 22 -4.73 -9.07 -12.51
CA VAL A 22 -5.23 -8.94 -13.89
C VAL A 22 -4.41 -7.93 -14.70
N LEU A 23 -3.97 -6.81 -14.09
CA LEU A 23 -3.14 -5.81 -14.79
C LEU A 23 -1.86 -6.38 -15.38
N PHE A 24 -1.28 -7.44 -14.82
CA PHE A 24 -0.08 -8.08 -15.37
C PHE A 24 -0.35 -8.91 -16.63
N PHE A 25 -1.60 -9.28 -16.89
CA PHE A 25 -2.00 -10.09 -18.06
C PHE A 25 -2.69 -9.28 -19.16
N LEU A 26 -3.14 -8.06 -18.85
CA LEU A 26 -3.76 -7.18 -19.84
C LEU A 26 -2.73 -6.55 -20.76
N PRO A 27 -3.05 -6.39 -22.07
CA PRO A 27 -2.23 -5.62 -22.98
C PRO A 27 -2.11 -4.18 -22.48
N LYS A 28 -0.90 -3.62 -22.56
CA LYS A 28 -0.65 -2.25 -22.13
C LYS A 28 -1.25 -1.28 -23.13
N ILE A 29 -1.91 -0.26 -22.60
CA ILE A 29 -2.37 0.88 -23.39
C ILE A 29 -1.11 1.62 -23.82
N ASN A 30 -0.73 1.51 -25.10
CA ASN A 30 0.44 2.15 -25.67
C ASN A 30 0.35 3.67 -25.47
N SER A 31 0.90 4.17 -24.36
CA SER A 31 1.16 5.58 -24.18
C SER A 31 2.61 5.80 -24.59
N SER A 32 2.84 6.37 -25.79
CA SER A 32 4.12 6.97 -26.18
C SER A 32 4.49 8.20 -25.33
N ASN A 33 3.89 8.32 -24.15
CA ASN A 33 3.80 9.54 -23.37
C ASN A 33 4.83 9.47 -22.25
N SER A 34 6.01 10.01 -22.52
CA SER A 34 7.16 10.03 -21.60
C SER A 34 6.83 10.63 -20.23
N PHE A 35 5.77 11.43 -20.15
CA PHE A 35 5.27 12.03 -18.92
C PHE A 35 4.87 11.00 -17.85
N LEU A 36 4.58 9.74 -18.18
CA LEU A 36 4.15 8.76 -17.17
C LEU A 36 5.32 7.98 -16.51
N HIS A 37 6.57 8.18 -16.94
CA HIS A 37 7.73 7.51 -16.35
C HIS A 37 8.07 7.97 -14.92
N PHE A 38 7.54 9.10 -14.45
CA PHE A 38 7.72 9.51 -13.04
C PHE A 38 6.80 8.76 -12.07
N LEU A 39 5.79 8.02 -12.56
CA LEU A 39 4.80 7.35 -11.71
C LEU A 39 5.43 6.36 -10.70
N PRO A 40 6.47 5.56 -11.04
CA PRO A 40 7.15 4.74 -10.05
C PRO A 40 7.79 5.55 -8.91
N LEU A 41 8.42 6.69 -9.22
CA LEU A 41 8.97 7.60 -8.22
C LEU A 41 7.88 8.22 -7.35
N LEU A 42 6.75 8.63 -7.96
CA LEU A 42 5.58 9.11 -7.23
C LEU A 42 5.05 8.04 -6.27
N ASN A 43 4.89 6.81 -6.76
CA ASN A 43 4.42 5.66 -5.98
C ASN A 43 5.33 5.40 -4.78
N ALA A 44 6.64 5.37 -4.98
CA ALA A 44 7.62 5.22 -3.91
C ALA A 44 7.55 6.39 -2.92
N SER A 45 7.43 7.63 -3.41
CA SER A 45 7.33 8.82 -2.57
C SER A 45 6.08 8.81 -1.69
N ILE A 46 4.92 8.44 -2.23
CA ILE A 46 3.66 8.30 -1.49
C ILE A 46 3.82 7.23 -0.39
N ASN A 47 4.45 6.10 -0.70
CA ASN A 47 4.72 5.05 0.29
C ASN A 47 5.67 5.52 1.40
N GLY A 48 6.72 6.27 1.07
CA GLY A 48 7.63 6.87 2.04
C GLY A 48 6.91 7.84 2.99
N ILE A 49 6.10 8.75 2.44
CA ILE A 49 5.29 9.70 3.22
C ILE A 49 4.27 8.96 4.09
N THR A 50 3.63 7.93 3.55
CA THR A 50 2.67 7.10 4.31
C THR A 50 3.36 6.42 5.48
N SER A 51 4.56 5.86 5.30
CA SER A 51 5.37 5.26 6.37
C SER A 51 5.64 6.26 7.50
N LEU A 52 6.02 7.49 7.16
CA LEU A 52 6.22 8.57 8.13
C LEU A 52 4.93 8.86 8.91
N PHE A 53 3.80 8.96 8.22
CA PHE A 53 2.52 9.26 8.84
C PHE A 53 2.05 8.14 9.78
N LEU A 54 2.27 6.88 9.42
CA LEU A 54 1.98 5.75 10.29
C LEU A 54 2.79 5.81 11.60
N VAL A 55 4.10 6.08 11.51
CA VAL A 55 4.97 6.23 12.68
C VAL A 55 4.51 7.40 13.55
N LEU A 56 4.22 8.56 12.95
CA LEU A 56 3.71 9.73 13.66
C LEU A 56 2.34 9.46 14.30
N ALA A 57 1.46 8.72 13.63
CA ALA A 57 0.13 8.39 14.15
C ALA A 57 0.20 7.50 15.39
N VAL A 58 1.10 6.52 15.41
CA VAL A 58 1.32 5.68 16.60
C VAL A 58 1.96 6.48 17.73
N ARG A 59 2.90 7.37 17.43
CA ARG A 59 3.47 8.29 18.43
C ARG A 59 2.38 9.20 19.02
N ALA A 60 1.48 9.73 18.20
CA ALA A 60 0.38 10.59 18.64
C ALA A 60 -0.58 9.86 19.58
N VAL A 61 -1.02 8.64 19.24
CA VAL A 61 -1.97 7.89 20.09
C VAL A 61 -1.35 7.45 21.41
N LYS A 62 -0.05 7.09 21.41
CA LYS A 62 0.70 6.78 22.65
C LYS A 62 0.81 7.99 23.59
N LYS A 63 0.82 9.22 23.04
CA LYS A 63 0.79 10.48 23.80
C LYS A 63 -0.63 10.98 24.12
N GLY A 64 -1.66 10.15 23.93
CA GLY A 64 -3.06 10.53 24.18
C GLY A 64 -3.66 11.50 23.15
N LYS A 65 -2.92 11.90 22.11
CA LYS A 65 -3.37 12.87 21.08
C LYS A 65 -4.28 12.20 20.04
N LYS A 66 -5.49 11.82 20.45
CA LYS A 66 -6.47 11.06 19.63
C LYS A 66 -6.87 11.78 18.34
N ILE A 67 -7.10 13.10 18.39
CA ILE A 67 -7.49 13.89 17.20
C ILE A 67 -6.37 13.89 16.16
N LEU A 68 -5.12 14.08 16.59
CA LEU A 68 -3.96 14.03 15.70
C LEU A 68 -3.78 12.64 15.10
N HIS A 69 -3.89 11.58 15.92
CA HIS A 69 -3.87 10.21 15.42
C HIS A 69 -4.92 9.98 14.32
N LYS A 70 -6.18 10.38 14.56
CA LYS A 70 -7.26 10.26 13.58
C LYS A 70 -6.91 10.99 12.26
N LYS A 71 -6.45 12.24 12.33
CA LYS A 71 -6.04 13.01 11.15
C LYS A 71 -4.94 12.29 10.37
N LEU A 72 -3.87 11.86 11.03
CA LEU A 72 -2.76 11.16 10.39
C LEU A 72 -3.18 9.83 9.76
N MET A 73 -4.03 9.03 10.44
CA MET A 73 -4.53 7.77 9.89
C MET A 73 -5.43 7.97 8.67
N ILE A 74 -6.28 9.00 8.67
CA ILE A 74 -7.10 9.36 7.50
C ILE A 74 -6.20 9.78 6.34
N THR A 75 -5.18 10.61 6.59
CA THR A 75 -4.28 11.03 5.52
C THR A 75 -3.48 9.85 4.95
N ALA A 76 -3.01 8.92 5.80
CA ALA A 76 -2.35 7.69 5.34
C ALA A 76 -3.27 6.82 4.45
N LEU A 77 -4.56 6.74 4.79
CA LEU A 77 -5.57 6.06 3.98
C LEU A 77 -5.76 6.74 2.61
N VAL A 78 -5.89 8.07 2.59
CA VAL A 78 -6.01 8.84 1.34
C VAL A 78 -4.77 8.66 0.46
N LEU A 79 -3.58 8.77 1.04
CA LEU A 79 -2.33 8.52 0.33
C LEU A 79 -2.27 7.11 -0.25
N SER A 80 -2.72 6.09 0.48
CA SER A 80 -2.77 4.71 -0.02
C SER A 80 -3.74 4.53 -1.20
N VAL A 81 -4.85 5.27 -1.22
CA VAL A 81 -5.77 5.29 -2.36
C VAL A 81 -5.12 5.99 -3.56
N CYS A 82 -4.46 7.14 -3.35
CA CYS A 82 -3.73 7.85 -4.41
C CYS A 82 -2.61 6.97 -4.99
N PHE A 83 -1.87 6.25 -4.15
CA PHE A 83 -0.88 5.25 -4.55
C PHE A 83 -1.52 4.18 -5.45
N LEU A 84 -2.65 3.59 -5.03
CA LEU A 84 -3.29 2.53 -5.81
C LEU A 84 -3.75 3.03 -7.19
N LEU A 85 -4.33 4.22 -7.28
CA LEU A 85 -4.74 4.82 -8.55
C LEU A 85 -3.53 5.05 -9.47
N SER A 86 -2.45 5.62 -8.93
CA SER A 86 -1.20 5.86 -9.65
C SER A 86 -0.52 4.55 -10.09
N TYR A 87 -0.52 3.52 -9.23
CA TYR A 87 -0.03 2.18 -9.53
C TYR A 87 -0.80 1.52 -10.68
N VAL A 88 -2.14 1.56 -10.62
CA VAL A 88 -3.01 1.02 -11.67
C VAL A 88 -2.75 1.74 -13.00
N LEU A 89 -2.61 3.07 -12.98
CA LEU A 89 -2.31 3.87 -14.17
C LEU A 89 -0.95 3.49 -14.77
N TYR A 90 0.10 3.33 -13.96
CA TYR A 90 1.41 2.92 -14.45
C TYR A 90 1.37 1.52 -15.08
N HIS A 91 0.83 0.52 -14.37
CA HIS A 91 0.82 -0.86 -14.84
C HIS A 91 -0.20 -1.16 -15.95
N SER A 92 -1.15 -0.25 -16.22
CA SER A 92 -2.02 -0.34 -17.39
C SER A 92 -1.40 0.27 -18.65
N THR A 93 -0.36 1.09 -18.52
CA THR A 93 0.26 1.85 -19.62
C THR A 93 1.70 1.45 -19.92
N HIS A 94 2.42 0.86 -18.96
CA HIS A 94 3.83 0.50 -19.10
C HIS A 94 4.04 -1.00 -18.92
N GLU A 95 5.01 -1.53 -19.66
CA GLU A 95 5.55 -2.85 -19.42
C GLU A 95 6.26 -2.90 -18.07
N SER A 96 6.21 -4.06 -17.42
CA SER A 96 6.88 -4.22 -16.12
C SER A 96 8.39 -4.28 -16.31
N THR A 97 9.10 -3.37 -15.67
CA THR A 97 10.57 -3.38 -15.63
C THR A 97 11.08 -4.68 -15.02
N LYS A 98 12.05 -5.31 -15.69
CA LYS A 98 12.73 -6.49 -15.16
C LYS A 98 13.94 -6.04 -14.35
N PHE A 99 14.13 -6.65 -13.18
CA PHE A 99 15.32 -6.38 -12.36
C PHE A 99 16.57 -6.94 -13.05
N GLY A 100 17.53 -6.06 -13.36
CA GLY A 100 18.75 -6.40 -14.10
C GLY A 100 19.96 -6.77 -13.24
N GLY A 101 19.84 -6.78 -11.90
CA GLY A 101 20.95 -7.08 -11.00
C GLY A 101 21.34 -8.57 -11.00
N GLU A 102 22.63 -8.84 -10.81
CA GLU A 102 23.21 -10.19 -10.80
C GLU A 102 23.77 -10.59 -9.42
N GLY A 103 23.90 -11.89 -9.17
CA GLY A 103 24.42 -12.41 -7.90
C GLY A 103 23.45 -12.26 -6.72
N VAL A 104 23.98 -12.04 -5.51
CA VAL A 104 23.21 -12.06 -4.24
C VAL A 104 22.08 -11.01 -4.22
N ILE A 105 22.29 -9.83 -4.81
CA ILE A 105 21.30 -8.74 -4.80
C ILE A 105 20.01 -9.11 -5.52
N LYS A 106 20.07 -9.99 -6.53
CA LYS A 106 18.90 -10.52 -7.24
C LYS A 106 17.96 -11.27 -6.30
N TYR A 107 18.51 -12.14 -5.47
CA TYR A 107 17.73 -12.91 -4.51
C TYR A 107 17.13 -12.01 -3.41
N ILE A 108 17.90 -11.02 -2.92
CA ILE A 108 17.40 -10.03 -1.97
C ILE A 108 16.23 -9.25 -2.56
N TYR A 109 16.37 -8.75 -3.79
CA TYR A 109 15.32 -8.01 -4.48
C TYR A 109 14.04 -8.84 -4.62
N TYR A 110 14.13 -10.06 -5.15
CA TYR A 110 12.96 -10.90 -5.35
C TYR A 110 12.33 -11.38 -4.05
N PHE A 111 13.12 -11.59 -2.99
CA PHE A 111 12.59 -11.87 -1.67
C PHE A 111 11.75 -10.69 -1.15
N ILE A 112 12.29 -9.47 -1.17
CA ILE A 112 11.57 -8.25 -0.74
C ILE A 112 10.34 -8.02 -1.61
N LEU A 113 10.46 -8.18 -2.93
CA LEU A 113 9.35 -8.00 -3.85
C LEU A 113 8.22 -8.99 -3.57
N LEU A 114 8.54 -10.27 -3.41
CA LEU A 114 7.56 -11.32 -3.14
C LEU A 114 6.83 -11.06 -1.82
N THR A 115 7.55 -10.79 -0.74
CA THR A 115 6.95 -10.52 0.56
C THR A 115 6.12 -9.23 0.53
N HIS A 116 6.59 -8.19 -0.18
CA HIS A 116 5.84 -6.95 -0.38
C HIS A 116 4.50 -7.21 -1.07
N ILE A 117 4.48 -7.95 -2.18
CA ILE A 117 3.25 -8.24 -2.94
C ILE A 117 2.27 -9.05 -2.09
N LEU A 118 2.73 -10.14 -1.47
CA LEU A 118 1.86 -11.01 -0.66
C LEU A 118 1.27 -10.25 0.54
N LEU A 119 2.09 -9.49 1.27
CA LEU A 119 1.62 -8.72 2.41
C LEU A 119 0.76 -7.52 2.01
N SER A 120 0.96 -6.96 0.81
CA SER A 120 0.07 -5.91 0.26
C SER A 120 -1.34 -6.42 0.01
N ALA A 121 -1.51 -7.68 -0.42
CA ALA A 121 -2.84 -8.26 -0.53
C ALA A 121 -3.49 -8.46 0.85
N VAL A 122 -2.72 -8.94 1.84
CA VAL A 122 -3.21 -9.20 3.20
C VAL A 122 -3.53 -7.91 3.96
N ILE A 123 -2.82 -6.80 3.71
CA ILE A 123 -3.00 -5.57 4.49
C ILE A 123 -4.31 -4.85 4.18
N ILE A 124 -4.85 -5.01 2.97
CA ILE A 124 -6.11 -4.37 2.54
C ILE A 124 -7.28 -4.71 3.49
N PRO A 125 -7.65 -6.00 3.70
CA PRO A 125 -8.72 -6.34 4.63
C PRO A 125 -8.41 -5.89 6.06
N LEU A 126 -7.15 -5.99 6.50
CA LEU A 126 -6.76 -5.59 7.85
C LEU A 126 -6.96 -4.09 8.09
N VAL A 127 -6.56 -3.23 7.16
CA VAL A 127 -6.75 -1.78 7.23
C VAL A 127 -8.23 -1.43 7.24
N LEU A 128 -9.02 -2.02 6.33
CA LEU A 128 -10.47 -1.78 6.25
C LEU A 128 -11.22 -2.23 7.52
N ILE A 129 -10.87 -3.39 8.08
CA ILE A 129 -11.43 -3.87 9.36
C ILE A 129 -10.99 -2.96 10.51
N THR A 130 -9.73 -2.53 10.53
CA THR A 130 -9.21 -1.63 11.57
C THR A 130 -9.91 -0.27 11.54
N PHE A 131 -10.14 0.27 10.36
CA PHE A 131 -10.82 1.54 10.13
C PHE A 131 -12.31 1.46 10.44
N SER A 132 -13.01 0.41 9.99
CA SER A 132 -14.43 0.21 10.32
C SER A 132 -14.70 0.11 11.82
N ARG A 133 -13.79 -0.50 12.58
CA ARG A 133 -13.88 -0.53 14.05
C ARG A 133 -13.71 0.84 14.69
N ALA A 134 -12.89 1.72 14.09
CA ALA A 134 -12.76 3.10 14.53
C ALA A 134 -14.02 3.92 14.22
N LEU A 135 -14.63 3.73 13.04
CA LEU A 135 -15.90 4.37 12.68
C LEU A 135 -17.06 3.95 13.59
N ALA A 136 -17.07 2.67 14.00
CA ALA A 136 -18.07 2.14 14.92
C ALA A 136 -17.76 2.43 16.40
N GLU A 137 -16.75 3.25 16.69
CA GLU A 137 -16.28 3.60 18.04
C GLU A 137 -15.92 2.37 18.93
N LYS A 138 -15.63 1.23 18.31
CA LYS A 138 -15.23 -0.02 18.99
C LYS A 138 -13.72 -0.01 19.25
N PHE A 139 -13.26 0.95 20.05
CA PHE A 139 -11.83 1.21 20.23
C PHE A 139 -11.03 0.04 20.82
N ASP A 140 -11.64 -0.77 21.70
CA ASP A 140 -10.97 -1.98 22.24
C ASP A 140 -10.67 -2.99 21.12
N LYS A 141 -11.66 -3.23 20.26
CA LYS A 141 -11.52 -4.12 19.09
C LYS A 141 -10.59 -3.51 18.05
N HIS A 142 -10.62 -2.19 17.85
CA HIS A 142 -9.67 -1.48 16.99
C HIS A 142 -8.23 -1.67 17.48
N LYS A 143 -7.95 -1.44 18.78
CA LYS A 143 -6.60 -1.58 19.36
C LYS A 143 -6.06 -3.01 19.26
N LYS A 144 -6.92 -4.03 19.34
CA LYS A 144 -6.51 -5.44 19.20
C LYS A 144 -5.99 -5.73 17.79
N ILE A 145 -6.73 -5.31 16.75
CA ILE A 145 -6.31 -5.56 15.36
C ILE A 145 -5.21 -4.60 14.91
N ALA A 146 -5.23 -3.34 15.36
CA ALA A 146 -4.24 -2.33 14.99
C ALA A 146 -2.81 -2.73 15.38
N ARG A 147 -2.63 -3.55 16.42
CA ARG A 147 -1.32 -4.12 16.80
C ARG A 147 -0.71 -5.05 15.75
N ILE A 148 -1.54 -5.63 14.88
CA ILE A 148 -1.13 -6.48 13.76
C ILE A 148 -1.11 -5.66 12.47
N THR A 149 -2.15 -4.84 12.23
CA THR A 149 -2.26 -4.00 11.04
C THR A 149 -1.10 -3.01 10.94
N PHE A 150 -0.73 -2.33 12.03
CA PHE A 150 0.32 -1.31 12.00
C PHE A 150 1.67 -1.83 11.51
N PRO A 151 2.29 -2.88 12.10
CA PRO A 151 3.60 -3.34 11.64
C PRO A 151 3.58 -3.87 10.22
N LEU A 152 2.50 -4.55 9.80
CA LEU A 152 2.36 -5.02 8.43
C LEU A 152 2.21 -3.87 7.44
N TRP A 153 1.40 -2.86 7.76
CA TRP A 153 1.24 -1.68 6.91
C TRP A 153 2.54 -0.90 6.77
N LEU A 154 3.24 -0.70 7.88
CA LEU A 154 4.55 -0.04 7.88
C LEU A 154 5.59 -0.84 7.08
N TYR A 155 5.60 -2.17 7.21
CA TYR A 155 6.47 -3.04 6.41
C TYR A 155 6.19 -2.87 4.92
N VAL A 156 4.92 -2.94 4.50
CA VAL A 156 4.52 -2.81 3.10
C VAL A 156 4.92 -1.44 2.54
N THR A 157 4.66 -0.35 3.27
CA THR A 157 5.00 0.99 2.77
C THR A 157 6.52 1.21 2.69
N ILE A 158 7.31 0.69 3.65
CA ILE A 158 8.78 0.79 3.58
C ILE A 158 9.35 -0.10 2.48
N SER A 159 8.91 -1.36 2.39
CA SER A 159 9.39 -2.28 1.35
C SER A 159 9.03 -1.79 -0.05
N GLY A 160 7.91 -1.09 -0.24
CA GLY A 160 7.57 -0.46 -1.52
C GLY A 160 8.59 0.60 -1.95
N VAL A 161 9.13 1.39 -1.01
CA VAL A 161 10.23 2.33 -1.28
C VAL A 161 11.50 1.56 -1.65
N LEU A 162 11.83 0.50 -0.91
CA LEU A 162 13.03 -0.30 -1.16
C LEU A 162 12.99 -1.00 -2.53
N VAL A 163 11.84 -1.56 -2.91
CA VAL A 163 11.65 -2.16 -4.23
C VAL A 163 11.94 -1.13 -5.32
N TYR A 164 11.40 0.09 -5.19
CA TYR A 164 11.69 1.17 -6.14
C TYR A 164 13.17 1.55 -6.17
N LEU A 165 13.81 1.78 -5.03
CA LEU A 165 15.23 2.17 -4.98
C LEU A 165 16.15 1.11 -5.59
N LEU A 166 15.83 -0.17 -5.42
CA LEU A 166 16.61 -1.26 -6.00
C LEU A 166 16.39 -1.36 -7.51
N ILE A 167 15.15 -1.25 -7.99
CA ILE A 167 14.86 -1.38 -9.42
C ILE A 167 15.12 -0.09 -10.21
N SER A 168 15.25 1.07 -9.54
CA SER A 168 15.33 2.36 -10.22
C SER A 168 16.43 2.51 -11.27
N PRO A 169 17.63 1.91 -11.12
CA PRO A 169 18.67 1.97 -12.15
C PRO A 169 18.30 1.25 -13.46
N TYR A 170 17.21 0.48 -13.49
CA TYR A 170 16.78 -0.33 -14.64
C TYR A 170 15.53 0.23 -15.34
N TYR A 171 15.05 1.42 -14.95
CA TYR A 171 13.95 2.11 -15.64
C TYR A 171 14.38 2.75 -16.96
#